data_AF-A0A9P4HHN9-F1
#
_entry.id   AF-A0A9P4HHN9-F1
#
_cell.length_a   1.000
_cell.length_b   1.000
_cell.length_c   1.000
_cell.angle_alpha   90.00
_cell.angle_beta   90.00
_cell.angle_gamma   90.00
#
_symmetry.space_group_name_H-M   'P 1'
#
loop_
_entity.id
_entity.type
_entity.pdbx_description
1 polymer ?
#
loop_
_entity_poly.entity_id
_entity_poly.type
_entity_poly.pdbx_seq_one_letter_code
_entity_poly.pdbx_strand_id
1 'polypeptide(L)'
;MDAGWEELERLATAASANDAQIANQYPSPDTIERWKKLFGYSHMEAVRLIGDQRGDVTRERITDDHWSLIKDKKEALGYDREAYEHSLQLPKVFKAQSATIPTTGADGEMMLLFRLGCLLDTPEKVKEIAGLDKLPVVREGMSELGVVKFCAVDKDAQKKLEEWLAQKAVLQE
;
A
#
# COMPACT_ATOMS: atom_id res chain seq x y z
N MET A 1 -6.92 30.33 7.79
CA MET A 1 -6.05 30.72 8.91
C MET A 1 -4.62 30.74 8.37
N ASP A 2 -3.58 30.91 9.19
CA ASP A 2 -2.22 30.63 8.70
C ASP A 2 -2.10 29.12 8.47
N ALA A 3 -1.51 28.71 7.35
CA ALA A 3 -1.36 27.30 6.99
C ALA A 3 -0.59 26.51 8.07
N GLY A 4 0.31 27.17 8.81
CA GLY A 4 1.02 26.57 9.93
C GLY A 4 0.11 26.20 11.11
N TRP A 5 -0.94 26.99 11.39
CA TRP A 5 -1.90 26.67 12.46
C TRP A 5 -2.82 25.51 12.06
N GLU A 6 -3.27 25.50 10.81
CA GLU A 6 -4.11 24.41 10.28
C GLU A 6 -3.34 23.07 10.30
N GLU A 7 -2.06 23.07 9.93
CA GLU A 7 -1.23 21.87 10.00
C GLU A 7 -0.96 21.43 11.45
N LEU A 8 -0.75 22.37 12.38
CA LEU A 8 -0.57 22.06 13.80
C LEU A 8 -1.81 21.37 14.38
N GLU A 9 -3.01 21.88 14.09
CA GLU A 9 -4.28 21.27 14.53
C GLU A 9 -4.50 19.89 13.91
N ARG A 10 -4.14 19.73 12.63
CA ARG A 10 -4.19 18.43 11.94
C ARG A 10 -3.28 17.40 12.61
N LEU A 11 -2.02 17.75 12.88
CA LEU A 11 -1.05 16.88 13.53
C LEU A 11 -1.47 16.53 14.97
N ALA A 12 -2.00 17.51 15.72
CA ALA A 12 -2.51 17.28 17.07
C ALA A 12 -3.68 16.29 17.07
N THR A 13 -4.60 16.45 16.11
CA THR A 13 -5.72 15.53 15.92
C THR A 13 -5.23 14.12 15.59
N ALA A 14 -4.30 14.01 14.64
CA ALA A 14 -3.71 12.72 14.24
C ALA A 14 -3.00 12.01 15.40
N ALA A 15 -2.27 12.76 16.22
CA ALA A 15 -1.58 12.23 17.40
C ALA A 15 -2.55 11.76 18.49
N SER A 16 -3.68 12.45 18.68
CA SER A 16 -4.68 12.11 19.71
C SER A 16 -5.60 10.94 19.35
N ALA A 17 -5.59 10.50 18.09
CA ALA A 17 -6.48 9.45 17.62
C ALA A 17 -6.18 8.08 18.28
N ASN A 18 -7.24 7.28 18.46
CA ASN A 18 -7.18 6.01 19.21
C ASN A 18 -6.11 5.03 18.70
N ASP A 19 -5.93 4.92 17.38
CA ASP A 19 -4.95 4.02 16.78
C ASP A 19 -3.50 4.51 16.97
N ALA A 20 -3.27 5.82 16.98
CA ALA A 20 -1.97 6.42 17.29
C ALA A 20 -1.57 6.19 18.75
N GLN A 21 -2.54 6.22 19.68
CA GLN A 21 -2.30 5.93 21.10
C GLN A 21 -1.83 4.49 21.37
N ILE A 22 -2.12 3.57 20.44
CA ILE A 22 -1.70 2.16 20.52
C ILE A 22 -0.59 1.83 19.51
N ALA A 23 0.08 2.82 18.92
CA ALA A 23 1.13 2.60 17.92
C ALA A 23 2.28 1.71 18.43
N ASN A 24 2.65 1.86 19.71
CA ASN A 24 3.70 1.05 20.35
C ASN A 24 3.22 -0.33 20.82
N GLN A 25 1.93 -0.64 20.67
CA GLN A 25 1.37 -1.92 21.06
C GLN A 25 1.37 -2.89 19.89
N TYR A 26 1.54 -4.18 20.20
CA TYR A 26 1.42 -5.22 19.19
C TYR A 26 -0.02 -5.26 18.64
N PRO A 27 -0.22 -5.27 17.31
CA PRO A 27 -1.55 -5.31 16.74
C PRO A 27 -2.33 -6.56 17.14
N SER A 28 -3.65 -6.46 17.26
CA SER A 28 -4.48 -7.62 17.61
C SER A 28 -4.43 -8.68 16.49
N PRO A 29 -4.64 -9.97 16.82
CA PRO A 29 -4.69 -11.03 15.82
C PRO A 29 -5.69 -10.74 14.69
N ASP A 30 -6.86 -10.19 15.02
CA ASP A 30 -7.89 -9.86 14.05
C ASP A 30 -7.46 -8.75 13.07
N THR A 31 -6.77 -7.70 13.56
CA THR A 31 -6.23 -6.65 12.68
C THR A 31 -5.15 -7.23 11.77
N ILE A 32 -4.28 -8.09 12.30
CA ILE A 32 -3.23 -8.75 11.51
C ILE A 32 -3.85 -9.61 10.41
N GLU A 33 -4.81 -10.49 10.73
CA GLU A 33 -5.47 -11.34 9.74
C GLU A 33 -6.26 -10.53 8.71
N ARG A 34 -6.89 -9.42 9.12
CA ARG A 34 -7.53 -8.48 8.19
C ARG A 34 -6.54 -7.95 7.16
N TRP A 35 -5.40 -7.42 7.62
CA TRP A 35 -4.38 -6.85 6.74
C TRP A 35 -3.74 -7.90 5.84
N LYS A 36 -3.46 -9.09 6.36
CA LYS A 36 -2.98 -10.22 5.56
C LYS A 36 -3.98 -10.58 4.45
N LYS A 37 -5.27 -10.64 4.76
CA LYS A 37 -6.31 -10.99 3.78
C LYS A 37 -6.53 -9.89 2.74
N LEU A 38 -6.60 -8.63 3.16
CA LEU A 38 -6.89 -7.50 2.25
C LEU A 38 -5.70 -7.14 1.36
N PHE A 39 -4.47 -7.28 1.87
CA PHE A 39 -3.27 -6.80 1.19
C PHE A 39 -2.24 -7.90 0.92
N GLY A 40 -2.55 -9.17 1.16
CA GLY A 40 -1.62 -10.27 0.90
C GLY A 40 -0.30 -10.17 1.67
N TYR A 41 -0.28 -9.44 2.78
CA TYR A 41 0.93 -9.29 3.60
C TYR A 41 1.29 -10.60 4.31
N SER A 42 2.58 -10.80 4.55
CA SER A 42 3.00 -11.74 5.59
C SER A 42 2.65 -11.20 6.98
N HIS A 43 2.69 -12.07 7.99
CA HIS A 43 2.44 -11.69 9.38
C HIS A 43 3.34 -10.53 9.84
N MET A 44 4.65 -10.64 9.59
CA MET A 44 5.61 -9.62 10.03
C MET A 44 5.43 -8.28 9.32
N GLU A 45 5.01 -8.31 8.05
CA GLU A 45 4.71 -7.09 7.33
C GLU A 45 3.45 -6.40 7.80
N ALA A 46 2.39 -7.17 8.07
CA ALA A 46 1.18 -6.62 8.64
C ALA A 46 1.51 -5.93 9.96
N VAL A 47 2.23 -6.60 10.86
CA VAL A 47 2.67 -6.03 12.15
C VAL A 47 3.46 -4.74 11.95
N ARG A 48 4.47 -4.76 11.07
CA ARG A 48 5.32 -3.59 10.81
C ARG A 48 4.53 -2.43 10.22
N LEU A 49 3.75 -2.66 9.15
CA LEU A 49 3.03 -1.61 8.44
C LEU A 49 1.89 -1.03 9.28
N ILE A 50 1.22 -1.84 10.12
CA ILE A 50 0.26 -1.33 11.09
C ILE A 50 0.96 -0.40 12.09
N GLY A 51 2.11 -0.81 12.63
CA GLY A 51 2.91 0.02 13.53
C GLY A 51 3.36 1.34 12.87
N ASP A 52 3.94 1.24 11.67
CA ASP A 52 4.39 2.39 10.88
C ASP A 52 3.23 3.37 10.62
N GLN A 53 2.06 2.86 10.21
CA GLN A 53 0.87 3.69 9.98
C GLN A 53 0.35 4.35 11.26
N ARG A 54 0.28 3.62 12.37
CA ARG A 54 -0.21 4.17 13.65
C ARG A 54 0.74 5.23 14.21
N GLY A 55 2.05 5.05 14.02
CA GLY A 55 3.09 5.99 14.46
C GLY A 55 3.23 7.23 13.58
N ASP A 56 2.75 7.19 12.34
CA ASP A 56 2.82 8.33 11.41
C ASP A 56 1.74 9.37 11.72
N VAL A 57 2.11 10.38 12.53
CA VAL A 57 1.26 11.54 12.81
C VAL A 57 1.05 12.45 11.61
N THR A 58 1.92 12.35 10.58
CA THR A 58 1.84 13.19 9.39
C THR A 58 0.89 12.62 8.35
N ARG A 59 0.45 11.37 8.49
CA ARG A 59 -0.40 10.69 7.52
C ARG A 59 -1.73 11.42 7.28
N GLU A 60 -2.21 11.32 6.05
CA GLU A 60 -3.55 11.74 5.70
C GLU A 60 -4.56 10.75 6.29
N ARG A 61 -5.56 11.28 6.98
CA ARG A 61 -6.64 10.51 7.63
C ARG A 61 -7.96 10.94 7.00
N ILE A 62 -8.87 10.00 6.80
CA ILE A 62 -10.22 10.37 6.37
C ILE A 62 -10.97 10.99 7.54
N THR A 63 -11.89 11.92 7.28
CA THR A 63 -12.72 12.51 8.33
C THR A 63 -13.74 11.49 8.85
N ASP A 64 -14.28 11.74 10.05
CA ASP A 64 -15.32 10.89 10.62
C ASP A 64 -16.58 10.88 9.74
N ASP A 65 -16.94 12.03 9.16
CA ASP A 65 -18.04 12.16 8.22
C ASP A 65 -17.80 11.33 6.95
N HIS A 66 -16.59 11.39 6.37
CA HIS A 66 -16.24 10.56 5.21
C HIS A 66 -16.39 9.07 5.57
N TRP A 67 -15.82 8.65 6.70
CA TRP A 67 -15.92 7.24 7.13
C TRP A 67 -17.37 6.83 7.30
N SER A 68 -18.20 7.65 7.95
CA SER A 68 -19.61 7.36 8.17
C SER A 68 -20.38 7.12 6.86
N LEU A 69 -20.02 7.80 5.77
CA LEU A 69 -20.69 7.65 4.48
C LEU A 69 -20.35 6.33 3.78
N ILE A 70 -19.12 5.84 3.93
CA ILE A 70 -18.64 4.66 3.20
C ILE A 70 -18.57 3.39 4.06
N LYS A 71 -18.74 3.52 5.38
CA LYS A 71 -18.51 2.47 6.37
C LYS A 71 -19.14 1.14 5.98
N ASP A 72 -20.45 1.11 5.73
CA ASP A 72 -21.19 -0.14 5.48
C ASP A 72 -20.68 -0.86 4.22
N LYS A 73 -20.39 -0.10 3.15
CA LYS A 73 -19.84 -0.62 1.89
C LYS A 73 -18.43 -1.19 2.10
N LYS A 74 -17.61 -0.54 2.92
CA LYS A 74 -16.22 -0.96 3.18
C LYS A 74 -16.13 -2.12 4.16
N GLU A 75 -16.93 -2.12 5.21
CA GLU A 75 -17.03 -3.23 6.16
C GLU A 75 -17.55 -4.50 5.48
N ALA A 76 -18.48 -4.39 4.53
CA ALA A 76 -18.92 -5.52 3.70
C ALA A 76 -17.78 -6.13 2.85
N LEU A 77 -16.76 -5.34 2.49
CA LEU A 77 -15.55 -5.78 1.80
C LEU A 77 -14.46 -6.27 2.78
N GLY A 78 -14.71 -6.23 4.08
CA GLY A 78 -13.79 -6.65 5.14
C GLY A 78 -12.84 -5.56 5.64
N TYR A 79 -12.97 -4.32 5.15
CA TYR A 79 -12.19 -3.19 5.63
C TYR A 79 -12.75 -2.66 6.96
N ASP A 80 -11.86 -2.26 7.85
CA ASP A 80 -12.16 -1.24 8.86
C ASP A 80 -11.56 0.10 8.42
N ARG A 81 -11.74 1.15 9.23
CA ARG A 81 -11.21 2.48 8.92
C ARG A 81 -9.70 2.46 8.72
N GLU A 82 -8.97 1.77 9.60
CA GLU A 82 -7.50 1.71 9.57
C GLU A 82 -6.99 1.04 8.28
N ALA A 83 -7.53 -0.13 7.92
CA ALA A 83 -7.19 -0.80 6.67
C ALA A 83 -7.63 0.01 5.46
N TYR A 84 -8.76 0.71 5.54
CA TYR A 84 -9.22 1.56 4.44
C TYR A 84 -8.25 2.72 4.20
N GLU A 85 -7.86 3.43 5.25
CA GLU A 85 -6.84 4.50 5.17
C GLU A 85 -5.51 3.97 4.61
N HIS A 86 -5.09 2.77 5.03
CA HIS A 86 -3.91 2.11 4.46
C HIS A 86 -4.03 1.90 2.95
N SER A 87 -5.22 1.49 2.49
CA SER A 87 -5.48 1.23 1.08
C SER A 87 -5.29 2.48 0.20
N LEU A 88 -5.55 3.67 0.74
CA LEU A 88 -5.34 4.94 0.06
C LEU A 88 -3.85 5.28 -0.09
N GLN A 89 -3.00 4.72 0.77
CA GLN A 89 -1.55 4.91 0.74
C GLN A 89 -0.82 3.89 -0.15
N LEU A 90 -1.53 2.93 -0.75
CA LEU A 90 -0.92 1.91 -1.59
C LEU A 90 -0.06 2.46 -2.75
N PRO A 91 -0.38 3.59 -3.42
CA PRO A 91 0.53 4.19 -4.39
C PRO A 91 1.88 4.60 -3.78
N LYS A 92 1.88 5.11 -2.53
CA LYS A 92 3.11 5.46 -1.80
C LYS A 92 3.89 4.20 -1.42
N VAL A 93 3.20 3.16 -0.94
CA VAL A 93 3.80 1.85 -0.61
C VAL A 93 4.41 1.21 -1.85
N PHE A 94 3.72 1.22 -2.99
CA PHE A 94 4.22 0.70 -4.26
C PHE A 94 5.52 1.38 -4.65
N LYS A 95 5.58 2.73 -4.62
CA LYS A 95 6.81 3.48 -4.90
C LYS A 95 7.94 3.14 -3.94
N ALA A 96 7.66 3.04 -2.64
CA ALA A 96 8.66 2.69 -1.63
C ALA A 96 9.19 1.25 -1.76
N GLN A 97 8.41 0.35 -2.36
CA GLN A 97 8.76 -1.06 -2.59
C GLN A 97 9.22 -1.34 -4.03
N SER A 98 9.61 -0.29 -4.76
CA SER A 98 10.07 -0.35 -6.14
C SER A 98 11.49 0.20 -6.28
N ALA A 99 12.24 -0.35 -7.23
CA ALA A 99 13.55 0.14 -7.63
C ALA A 99 13.66 0.12 -9.15
N THR A 100 14.28 1.14 -9.73
CA THR A 100 14.63 1.14 -11.14
C THR A 100 15.96 0.42 -11.32
N ILE A 101 15.98 -0.61 -12.15
CA ILE A 101 17.17 -1.42 -12.44
C ILE A 101 17.53 -1.34 -13.93
N PRO A 102 18.83 -1.34 -14.28
CA PRO A 102 19.24 -1.48 -15.67
C PRO A 102 18.93 -2.89 -16.17
N THR A 103 18.49 -2.99 -17.41
CA THR A 103 18.35 -4.28 -18.09
C THR A 103 19.71 -4.85 -18.47
N THR A 104 19.82 -6.17 -18.50
CA THR A 104 21.04 -6.88 -18.88
C THR A 104 21.28 -6.88 -20.41
N GLY A 105 20.42 -6.19 -21.18
CA GLY A 105 20.50 -6.07 -22.64
C GLY A 105 21.40 -4.91 -23.09
N ALA A 106 21.78 -4.92 -24.37
CA ALA A 106 22.72 -3.97 -24.97
C ALA A 106 22.22 -2.51 -25.02
N ASP A 107 20.95 -2.29 -24.67
CA ASP A 107 20.20 -1.09 -25.03
C ASP A 107 20.12 -0.08 -23.87
N GLY A 108 20.63 -0.46 -22.67
CA GLY A 108 20.60 0.38 -21.48
C GLY A 108 19.17 0.72 -21.00
N GLU A 109 18.17 -0.02 -21.45
CA GLU A 109 16.79 0.17 -21.03
C GLU A 109 16.65 -0.06 -19.53
N MET A 110 15.75 0.69 -18.89
CA MET A 110 15.50 0.63 -17.46
C MET A 110 14.19 -0.10 -17.21
N MET A 111 14.20 -1.07 -16.30
CA MET A 111 12.99 -1.74 -15.83
C MET A 111 12.66 -1.28 -14.42
N LEU A 112 11.37 -1.25 -14.10
CA LEU A 112 10.90 -1.18 -12.73
C LEU A 112 10.88 -2.59 -12.15
N LEU A 113 11.66 -2.80 -11.09
CA LEU A 113 11.57 -3.97 -10.24
C LEU A 113 10.77 -3.59 -9.00
N PHE A 114 9.61 -4.19 -8.79
CA PHE A 114 8.79 -3.93 -7.62
C PHE A 114 8.39 -5.23 -6.94
N ARG A 115 8.12 -5.15 -5.65
CA ARG A 115 7.70 -6.32 -4.87
C ARG A 115 6.27 -6.73 -5.23
N LEU A 116 6.04 -8.01 -5.49
CA LEU A 116 4.68 -8.56 -5.59
C LEU A 116 4.06 -8.65 -4.20
N GLY A 117 2.86 -8.09 -4.06
CA GLY A 117 2.09 -7.98 -2.82
C GLY A 117 0.91 -7.02 -2.99
N CYS A 118 0.05 -6.92 -1.99
CA CYS A 118 -1.13 -6.04 -2.03
C CYS A 118 -2.05 -6.33 -3.22
N LEU A 119 -2.42 -5.26 -3.92
CA LEU A 119 -3.25 -5.29 -5.11
C LEU A 119 -2.51 -5.85 -6.34
N LEU A 120 -1.20 -6.01 -6.26
CA LEU A 120 -0.32 -6.56 -7.30
C LEU A 120 0.38 -7.83 -6.79
N ASP A 121 -0.38 -8.74 -6.16
CA ASP A 121 0.13 -9.96 -5.51
C ASP A 121 0.55 -11.07 -6.49
N THR A 122 0.15 -10.97 -7.76
CA THR A 122 0.29 -12.03 -8.75
C THR A 122 0.72 -11.47 -10.10
N PRO A 123 1.59 -12.19 -10.85
CA PRO A 123 2.00 -11.76 -12.19
C PRO A 123 0.83 -11.71 -13.18
N GLU A 124 -0.23 -12.49 -12.95
CA GLU A 124 -1.47 -12.47 -13.73
C GLU A 124 -2.20 -11.13 -13.61
N LYS A 125 -2.37 -10.61 -12.37
CA LYS A 125 -2.96 -9.28 -12.15
C LYS A 125 -2.10 -8.19 -12.78
N VAL A 126 -0.78 -8.28 -12.63
CA VAL A 126 0.15 -7.30 -13.24
C VAL A 126 -0.01 -7.32 -14.77
N LYS A 127 -0.07 -8.50 -15.38
CA LYS A 127 -0.30 -8.65 -16.82
C LYS A 127 -1.60 -8.00 -17.26
N GLU A 128 -2.70 -8.29 -16.55
CA GLU A 128 -4.03 -7.76 -16.85
C GLU A 128 -4.05 -6.23 -16.77
N ILE A 129 -3.56 -5.66 -15.68
CA ILE A 129 -3.58 -4.21 -15.43
C ILE A 129 -2.66 -3.47 -16.41
N ALA A 130 -1.45 -3.99 -16.66
CA ALA A 130 -0.51 -3.38 -17.58
C ALA A 130 -0.81 -3.68 -19.06
N GLY A 131 -1.77 -4.57 -19.34
CA GLY A 131 -2.09 -5.00 -20.71
C GLY A 131 -0.90 -5.63 -21.42
N LEU A 132 -0.14 -6.49 -20.72
CA LEU A 132 1.03 -7.18 -21.26
C LEU A 132 0.60 -8.40 -22.08
N ASP A 133 1.26 -8.66 -23.21
CA ASP A 133 0.99 -9.86 -24.03
C ASP A 133 1.42 -11.15 -23.32
N LYS A 134 2.55 -11.08 -22.60
CA LYS A 134 3.17 -12.19 -21.86
C LYS A 134 3.14 -11.91 -20.36
N LEU A 135 3.23 -12.98 -19.56
CA LEU A 135 3.40 -12.82 -18.11
C LEU A 135 4.73 -12.11 -17.83
N PRO A 136 4.72 -11.11 -16.93
CA PRO A 136 5.94 -10.39 -16.57
C PRO A 136 6.91 -11.31 -15.82
N VAL A 137 8.20 -10.97 -15.89
CA VAL A 137 9.25 -11.77 -15.24
C VAL A 137 9.13 -11.61 -13.73
N VAL A 138 9.04 -12.74 -13.02
CA VAL A 138 9.09 -12.79 -11.57
C VAL A 138 10.42 -13.36 -11.12
N ARG A 139 11.04 -12.69 -10.14
CA ARG A 139 12.27 -13.11 -9.48
C ARG A 139 12.01 -13.29 -7.99
N GLU A 140 12.71 -14.22 -7.38
CA GLU A 140 12.65 -14.45 -5.95
C GLU A 140 13.91 -13.91 -5.29
N GLY A 141 13.74 -13.18 -4.20
CA GLY A 141 14.81 -12.77 -3.29
C GLY A 141 14.65 -13.50 -1.96
N MET A 142 15.76 -13.87 -1.33
CA MET A 142 15.75 -14.46 0.01
C MET A 142 16.11 -13.38 1.04
N SER A 143 15.34 -13.30 2.11
CA SER A 143 15.65 -12.50 3.30
C SER A 143 15.68 -13.39 4.53
N GLU A 144 16.14 -12.86 5.66
CA GLU A 144 16.05 -13.54 6.97
C GLU A 144 14.60 -13.89 7.35
N LEU A 145 13.62 -13.23 6.72
CA LEU A 145 12.19 -13.43 6.95
C LEU A 145 11.54 -14.38 5.94
N GLY A 146 12.32 -14.94 5.01
CA GLY A 146 11.87 -15.87 3.98
C GLY A 146 11.94 -15.31 2.56
N VAL A 147 11.26 -16.02 1.64
CA VAL A 147 11.27 -15.74 0.21
C VAL A 147 10.31 -14.59 -0.12
N VAL A 148 10.81 -13.62 -0.88
CA VAL A 148 10.06 -12.45 -1.37
C VAL A 148 10.06 -12.46 -2.90
N LYS A 149 8.90 -12.21 -3.51
CA LYS A 149 8.76 -12.19 -4.97
C LYS A 149 8.77 -10.76 -5.50
N PHE A 150 9.48 -10.55 -6.60
CA PHE A 150 9.59 -9.28 -7.30
C PHE A 150 9.20 -9.45 -8.75
N CYS A 151 8.50 -8.46 -9.29
CA CYS A 151 8.10 -8.41 -10.68
C CYS A 151 8.87 -7.31 -11.39
N ALA A 152 9.39 -7.62 -12.58
CA ALA A 152 10.07 -6.66 -13.44
C ALA A 152 9.15 -6.28 -14.61
N VAL A 153 8.96 -4.98 -14.82
CA VAL A 153 8.15 -4.42 -15.90
C VAL A 153 8.87 -3.24 -16.55
N ASP A 154 8.53 -2.95 -17.81
CA ASP A 154 9.03 -1.76 -18.50
C ASP A 154 8.34 -0.47 -18.00
N LYS A 155 8.77 0.66 -18.56
CA LYS A 155 8.28 1.99 -18.18
C LYS A 155 6.81 2.23 -18.56
N ASP A 156 6.32 1.63 -19.64
CA ASP A 156 4.94 1.79 -20.10
C ASP A 156 3.98 1.01 -19.19
N ALA A 157 4.36 -0.23 -18.84
CA ALA A 157 3.68 -1.04 -17.86
C ALA A 157 3.71 -0.40 -16.47
N GLN A 158 4.84 0.17 -16.04
CA GLN A 158 4.92 0.96 -14.81
C GLN A 158 3.86 2.06 -14.79
N LYS A 159 3.76 2.86 -15.86
CA LYS A 159 2.82 3.98 -15.92
C LYS A 159 1.37 3.51 -15.75
N LYS A 160 0.99 2.42 -16.43
CA LYS A 160 -0.36 1.82 -16.31
C LYS A 160 -0.65 1.31 -14.91
N LEU A 161 0.33 0.68 -14.25
CA LEU A 161 0.19 0.21 -12.87
C LEU A 161 0.00 1.38 -11.89
N GLU A 162 0.79 2.45 -12.05
CA GLU A 162 0.67 3.66 -11.23
C GLU A 162 -0.70 4.34 -11.43
N GLU A 163 -1.15 4.47 -12.68
CA GLU A 163 -2.47 5.02 -13.01
C GLU A 163 -3.60 4.17 -12.40
N TRP A 164 -3.52 2.85 -12.50
CA TRP A 164 -4.51 1.95 -11.91
C TRP A 164 -4.51 2.02 -10.38
N LEU A 165 -3.34 2.08 -9.73
CA LEU A 165 -3.24 2.24 -8.29
C LEU A 165 -3.82 3.58 -7.83
N ALA A 166 -3.57 4.67 -8.58
CA ALA A 166 -4.17 5.97 -8.31
C ALA A 166 -5.70 5.93 -8.46
N GLN A 167 -6.21 5.28 -9.51
CA GLN A 167 -7.65 5.06 -9.68
C GLN A 167 -8.24 4.25 -8.53
N LYS A 168 -7.54 3.23 -8.02
CA LYS A 168 -8.00 2.46 -6.85
C LYS A 168 -7.93 3.24 -5.54
N ALA A 169 -7.11 4.28 -5.45
CA ALA A 169 -7.13 5.22 -4.32
C ALA A 169 -8.29 6.23 -4.43
N VAL A 170 -8.70 6.62 -5.65
CA VAL A 170 -9.76 7.63 -5.89
C VAL A 170 -11.17 7.02 -6.02
N LEU A 171 -11.33 5.92 -6.76
CA LEU A 171 -12.62 5.25 -7.04
C LEU A 171 -13.20 4.46 -5.85
N GLN A 172 -12.59 4.61 -4.68
CA GLN A 172 -13.04 3.96 -3.47
C GLN A 172 -14.00 4.81 -2.63
N GLU A 173 -14.33 6.01 -3.09
CA GLU A 173 -15.48 6.79 -2.63
C GLU A 173 -16.84 6.06 -2.83
#